data_AF-A0A0F9BYN9-F1
#
_entry.id   AF-A0A0F9BYN9-F1
#
_cell.length_a   1.000
_cell.length_b   1.000
_cell.length_c   1.000
_cell.angle_alpha   90.00
_cell.angle_beta   90.00
_cell.angle_gamma   90.00
#
_symmetry.space_group_name_H-M   'P 1'
#
loop_
_entity.id
_entity.type
_entity.pdbx_description
1 polymer ?
#
loop_
_entity_poly.entity_id
_entity_poly.type
_entity_poly.pdbx_seq_one_letter_code
_entity_poly.pdbx_strand_id
1 'polypeptide(L)'
;MTHDNLLESIWRNDVASATGAGARKAARLLRALIPVRHVCLASAQVSDRGRVFSEETEVIPSLPLGDVLAEELGLDVPYGALVILMDAEALKAPVQDGDLSYDLGLIVGDVLVDVIRQGTFALDHEASALYIMASCYHRLAESAALQSLGLRPSRFRAGLAVTLSAYWSGARSGMTDTSGLCLGRDFLDCPKLRAYLKAVDPGFNVPVPAEV
;
A
#
# COMPACT_ATOMS: atom_id res chain seq x y z
N MET A 1 -10.97 -4.44 6.87
CA MET A 1 -12.00 -3.43 7.25
C MET A 1 -12.86 -3.08 6.02
N THR A 2 -14.17 -2.86 6.12
CA THR A 2 -15.03 -2.34 5.02
C THR A 2 -15.22 -0.82 5.15
N HIS A 3 -15.81 -0.14 4.16
CA HIS A 3 -16.10 1.30 4.24
C HIS A 3 -17.01 1.63 5.43
N ASP A 4 -18.08 0.86 5.63
CA ASP A 4 -19.00 0.99 6.76
C ASP A 4 -18.28 0.90 8.12
N ASN A 5 -17.34 -0.04 8.24
CA ASN A 5 -16.58 -0.20 9.47
C ASN A 5 -15.65 1.01 9.73
N LEU A 6 -15.10 1.63 8.68
CA LEU A 6 -14.23 2.80 8.83
C LEU A 6 -15.01 3.99 9.39
N LEU A 7 -16.19 4.26 8.85
CA LEU A 7 -17.06 5.35 9.32
C LEU A 7 -17.46 5.15 10.78
N GLU A 8 -17.88 3.95 11.15
CA GLU A 8 -18.19 3.62 12.55
C GLU A 8 -16.99 3.86 13.47
N SER A 9 -15.78 3.49 13.05
CA SER A 9 -14.57 3.72 13.84
C SER A 9 -14.22 5.20 13.97
N ILE A 10 -14.48 6.02 12.95
CA ILE A 10 -14.30 7.48 13.04
C ILE A 10 -15.26 8.06 14.08
N TRP A 11 -16.56 7.74 13.99
CA TRP A 11 -17.56 8.22 14.94
C TRP A 11 -17.36 7.75 16.38
N ARG A 12 -16.75 6.57 16.57
CA ARG A 12 -16.38 6.06 17.90
C ARG A 12 -15.10 6.68 18.46
N ASN A 13 -14.42 7.56 17.71
CA ASN A 13 -13.11 8.11 18.03
C ASN A 13 -12.00 7.03 18.13
N ASP A 14 -12.17 5.91 17.42
CA ASP A 14 -11.15 4.85 17.31
C ASP A 14 -10.09 5.17 16.25
N VAL A 15 -10.32 6.21 15.44
CA VAL A 15 -9.41 6.72 14.41
C VAL A 15 -9.00 8.14 14.78
N ALA A 16 -7.70 8.42 14.72
CA ALA A 16 -7.16 9.75 14.98
C ALA A 16 -6.01 10.08 14.03
N SER A 17 -5.61 11.35 13.98
CA SER A 17 -4.39 11.75 13.28
C SER A 17 -3.18 10.98 13.82
N ALA A 18 -2.35 10.44 12.92
CA ALA A 18 -1.15 9.73 13.30
C ALA A 18 -0.12 10.73 13.88
N THR A 19 0.14 10.62 15.18
CA THR A 19 1.07 11.51 15.90
C THR A 19 2.25 10.73 16.51
N GLY A 20 3.27 11.46 16.95
CA GLY A 20 4.46 10.88 17.58
C GLY A 20 5.63 10.59 16.64
N ALA A 21 6.70 10.01 17.20
CA ALA A 21 7.96 9.82 16.48
C ALA A 21 7.86 8.78 15.35
N GLY A 22 7.12 7.69 15.58
CA GLY A 22 6.86 6.67 14.57
C GLY A 22 6.07 7.20 13.38
N ALA A 23 4.97 7.90 13.65
CA ALA A 23 4.16 8.56 12.62
C ALA A 23 4.98 9.54 11.78
N ARG A 24 5.83 10.38 12.41
CA ARG A 24 6.72 11.29 11.66
C ARG A 24 7.72 10.53 10.77
N LYS A 25 8.25 9.41 11.24
CA LYS A 25 9.15 8.57 10.45
C LYS A 25 8.41 7.95 9.26
N ALA A 26 7.24 7.38 9.49
CA ALA A 26 6.38 6.82 8.45
C ALA A 26 6.02 7.87 7.39
N ALA A 27 5.51 9.04 7.80
CA ALA A 27 5.15 10.13 6.89
C ALA A 27 6.33 10.66 6.06
N ARG A 28 7.56 10.65 6.61
CA ARG A 28 8.76 11.02 5.84
C ARG A 28 9.12 9.98 4.78
N LEU A 29 8.99 8.69 5.11
CA LEU A 29 9.21 7.61 4.14
C LEU A 29 8.11 7.59 3.07
N LEU A 30 6.85 7.75 3.45
CA LEU A 30 5.71 7.83 2.53
C LEU A 30 5.86 8.98 1.54
N ARG A 31 6.27 10.17 1.98
CA ARG A 31 6.56 11.30 1.07
C ARG A 31 7.69 11.03 0.08
N ALA A 32 8.63 10.15 0.44
CA ALA A 32 9.72 9.78 -0.46
C ALA A 32 9.34 8.64 -1.42
N LEU A 33 8.32 7.85 -1.06
CA LEU A 33 7.83 6.72 -1.85
C LEU A 33 6.70 7.16 -2.80
N ILE A 34 5.72 7.88 -2.29
CA ILE A 34 4.45 8.16 -2.98
C ILE A 34 4.39 9.65 -3.33
N PRO A 35 4.38 10.02 -4.62
CA PRO A 35 4.44 11.40 -5.09
C PRO A 35 3.07 12.10 -5.09
N VAL A 36 2.19 11.77 -4.12
CA VAL A 36 0.91 12.44 -3.93
C VAL A 36 0.73 12.86 -2.48
N ARG A 37 -0.13 13.86 -2.26
CA ARG A 37 -0.48 14.31 -0.91
C ARG A 37 -1.17 13.16 -0.17
N HIS A 38 -0.84 13.01 1.10
CA HIS A 38 -1.45 11.98 1.93
C HIS A 38 -1.66 12.47 3.35
N VAL A 39 -2.73 11.97 3.95
CA VAL A 39 -3.08 12.16 5.37
C VAL A 39 -2.90 10.82 6.06
N CYS A 40 -2.09 10.80 7.12
CA CYS A 40 -1.87 9.58 7.91
C CYS A 40 -2.77 9.57 9.13
N LEU A 41 -3.56 8.50 9.25
CA LEU A 41 -4.41 8.21 10.40
C LEU A 41 -3.87 6.98 11.12
N ALA A 42 -4.17 6.90 12.42
CA ALA A 42 -3.83 5.78 13.27
C ALA A 42 -5.10 5.23 13.93
N SER A 43 -5.21 3.92 14.06
CA SER A 43 -6.28 3.28 14.80
C SER A 43 -5.80 1.98 15.47
N ALA A 44 -6.31 1.71 16.67
CA ALA A 44 -6.02 0.48 17.41
C ALA A 44 -6.88 -0.72 16.98
N GLN A 45 -7.93 -0.49 16.18
CA GLN A 45 -8.88 -1.52 15.70
C GLN A 45 -8.57 -1.99 14.28
N VAL A 46 -7.43 -1.57 13.73
CA VAL A 46 -7.02 -1.91 12.37
C VAL A 46 -6.48 -3.34 12.36
N SER A 47 -7.30 -4.28 11.88
CA SER A 47 -6.94 -5.69 11.76
C SER A 47 -5.85 -5.95 10.71
N ASP A 48 -5.73 -5.06 9.73
CA ASP A 48 -4.78 -5.16 8.61
C ASP A 48 -3.72 -4.06 8.76
N ARG A 49 -2.43 -4.42 8.84
CA ARG A 49 -1.29 -3.54 9.22
C ARG A 49 -1.15 -2.19 8.48
N GLY A 50 -1.90 -1.96 7.43
CA GLY A 50 -2.11 -0.65 6.81
C GLY A 50 -3.19 -0.75 5.73
N ARG A 51 -3.91 0.35 5.48
CA ARG A 51 -4.87 0.47 4.38
C ARG A 51 -4.82 1.85 3.75
N VAL A 52 -5.16 1.91 2.47
CA VAL A 52 -5.18 3.16 1.71
C VAL A 52 -6.57 3.38 1.12
N PHE A 53 -7.03 4.62 1.16
CA PHE A 53 -8.27 5.09 0.57
C PHE A 53 -8.00 6.37 -0.22
N SER A 54 -8.83 6.64 -1.23
CA SER A 54 -8.94 7.99 -1.79
C SER A 54 -9.74 8.86 -0.83
N GLU A 55 -9.45 10.15 -0.75
CA GLU A 55 -10.33 11.09 -0.05
C GLU A 55 -11.74 11.13 -0.68
N GLU A 56 -11.85 10.87 -1.98
CA GLU A 56 -13.13 10.80 -2.70
C GLU A 56 -13.92 9.50 -2.43
N THR A 57 -13.36 8.56 -1.68
CA THR A 57 -14.04 7.30 -1.37
C THR A 57 -15.34 7.58 -0.62
N GLU A 58 -16.48 7.27 -1.25
CA GLU A 58 -17.79 7.39 -0.61
C GLU A 58 -17.92 6.40 0.56
N VAL A 59 -18.11 6.94 1.77
CA VAL A 59 -18.34 6.13 2.98
C VAL A 59 -19.83 5.95 3.28
N ILE A 60 -20.66 6.90 2.83
CA ILE A 60 -22.10 6.77 2.63
C ILE A 60 -22.44 7.48 1.31
N PRO A 61 -23.60 7.20 0.69
CA PRO A 61 -23.95 7.81 -0.58
C PRO A 61 -23.82 9.33 -0.54
N SER A 62 -23.03 9.89 -1.46
CA SER A 62 -22.78 11.33 -1.58
C SER A 62 -22.02 11.98 -0.40
N LEU A 63 -21.33 11.20 0.44
CA LEU A 63 -20.42 11.72 1.46
C LEU A 63 -19.02 11.12 1.27
N PRO A 64 -18.07 11.89 0.72
CA PRO A 64 -16.69 11.43 0.55
C PRO A 64 -15.97 11.37 1.91
N LEU A 65 -14.99 10.48 2.02
CA LEU A 65 -14.19 10.30 3.22
C LEU A 65 -13.47 11.60 3.61
N GLY A 66 -12.99 12.39 2.65
CA GLY A 66 -12.33 13.68 2.90
C GLY A 66 -13.20 14.63 3.74
N ASP A 67 -14.48 14.75 3.40
CA ASP A 67 -15.43 15.61 4.13
C ASP A 67 -15.66 15.08 5.55
N VAL A 68 -15.84 13.77 5.72
CA VAL A 68 -15.98 13.16 7.06
C VAL A 68 -14.77 13.44 7.94
N LEU A 69 -13.56 13.33 7.40
CA LEU A 69 -12.34 13.61 8.15
C LEU A 69 -12.20 15.10 8.49
N ALA A 70 -12.66 15.99 7.62
CA ALA A 70 -12.67 17.42 7.87
C ALA A 70 -13.67 17.80 8.98
N GLU A 71 -14.88 17.23 8.94
CA GLU A 71 -15.94 17.54 9.90
C GLU A 71 -15.71 16.87 11.27
N GLU A 72 -15.40 15.57 11.29
CA GLU A 72 -15.35 14.79 12.53
C GLU A 72 -14.00 14.90 13.24
N LEU A 73 -12.90 15.02 12.49
CA LEU A 73 -11.54 15.05 13.05
C LEU A 73 -10.85 16.42 12.93
N GLY A 74 -11.49 17.39 12.27
CA GLY A 74 -10.91 18.72 12.05
C GLY A 74 -9.66 18.70 11.18
N LEU A 75 -9.53 17.72 10.28
CA LEU A 75 -8.35 17.55 9.43
C LEU A 75 -8.52 18.32 8.11
N ASP A 76 -7.49 19.05 7.72
CA ASP A 76 -7.38 19.57 6.36
C ASP A 76 -6.99 18.41 5.42
N VAL A 77 -7.95 17.91 4.66
CA VAL A 77 -7.74 16.84 3.67
C VAL A 77 -7.66 17.47 2.28
N PRO A 78 -6.47 17.53 1.66
CA PRO A 78 -6.34 18.18 0.37
C PRO A 78 -7.02 17.37 -0.74
N TYR A 79 -7.60 18.05 -1.72
CA TYR A 79 -8.20 17.38 -2.88
C TYR A 79 -7.20 16.44 -3.59
N GLY A 80 -7.67 15.24 -3.93
CA GLY A 80 -6.88 14.17 -4.55
C GLY A 80 -5.81 13.56 -3.63
N ALA A 81 -5.95 13.72 -2.31
CA ALA A 81 -5.06 13.09 -1.36
C ALA A 81 -5.41 11.62 -1.09
N LEU A 82 -4.41 10.84 -0.71
CA LEU A 82 -4.59 9.50 -0.16
C LEU A 82 -4.76 9.57 1.36
N VAL A 83 -5.75 8.85 1.87
CA VAL A 83 -5.92 8.61 3.31
C VAL A 83 -5.26 7.27 3.65
N ILE A 84 -4.22 7.31 4.47
CA ILE A 84 -3.45 6.13 4.86
C ILE A 84 -3.75 5.83 6.32
N LEU A 85 -4.46 4.73 6.57
CA LEU A 85 -4.78 4.23 7.89
C LEU A 85 -3.73 3.20 8.33
N MET A 86 -3.08 3.45 9.45
CA MET A 86 -2.05 2.57 10.01
C MET A 86 -2.46 2.05 11.40
N ASP A 87 -1.89 0.92 11.78
CA ASP A 87 -2.02 0.42 13.16
C ASP A 87 -1.33 1.37 14.14
N ALA A 88 -2.08 1.85 15.13
CA ALA A 88 -1.57 2.75 16.16
C ALA A 88 -0.44 2.14 16.98
N GLU A 89 -0.46 0.83 17.25
CA GLU A 89 0.61 0.14 17.99
C GLU A 89 1.90 0.08 17.17
N ALA A 90 1.81 -0.16 15.87
CA ALA A 90 2.95 -0.17 14.96
C ALA A 90 3.68 1.18 14.89
N LEU A 91 2.99 2.28 15.20
CA LEU A 91 3.54 3.64 15.23
C LEU A 91 4.11 4.05 16.59
N LYS A 92 3.92 3.26 17.66
CA LYS A 92 4.46 3.59 18.98
C LYS A 92 5.98 3.41 19.02
N ALA A 93 6.66 4.36 19.65
CA ALA A 93 8.10 4.30 19.79
C ALA A 93 8.54 3.30 20.88
N PRO A 94 9.65 2.55 20.68
CA PRO A 94 10.51 2.58 19.51
C PRO A 94 9.94 1.78 18.32
N VAL A 95 9.85 2.43 17.16
CA VAL A 95 9.40 1.76 15.93
C VAL A 95 10.54 0.93 15.37
N GLN A 96 10.28 -0.34 15.10
CA GLN A 96 11.24 -1.21 14.44
C GLN A 96 11.24 -0.95 12.93
N ASP A 97 12.39 -0.55 12.39
CA ASP A 97 12.57 -0.22 10.97
C ASP A 97 12.11 -1.33 10.03
N GLY A 98 12.31 -2.59 10.44
CA GLY A 98 11.90 -3.75 9.65
C GLY A 98 10.38 -3.90 9.55
N ASP A 99 9.65 -3.65 10.63
CA ASP A 99 8.18 -3.77 10.62
C ASP A 99 7.55 -2.59 9.89
N LEU A 100 8.01 -1.37 10.16
CA LEU A 100 7.56 -0.20 9.41
C LEU A 100 7.83 -0.35 7.91
N SER A 101 9.00 -0.87 7.51
CA SER A 101 9.30 -1.10 6.10
C SER A 101 8.35 -2.10 5.46
N TYR A 102 7.99 -3.17 6.18
CA TYR A 102 7.01 -4.14 5.72
C TYR A 102 5.63 -3.51 5.53
N ASP A 103 5.18 -2.71 6.50
CA ASP A 103 3.88 -2.03 6.44
C ASP A 103 3.84 -1.01 5.29
N LEU A 104 4.94 -0.29 5.05
CA LEU A 104 5.08 0.59 3.89
C LEU A 104 5.02 -0.18 2.56
N GLY A 105 5.55 -1.41 2.53
CA GLY A 105 5.45 -2.30 1.37
C GLY A 105 3.99 -2.67 1.06
N LEU A 106 3.21 -3.00 2.09
CA LEU A 106 1.77 -3.26 1.95
C LEU A 106 1.03 -2.01 1.43
N ILE A 107 1.29 -0.86 2.04
CA ILE A 107 0.67 0.43 1.67
C ILE A 107 0.97 0.78 0.20
N VAL A 108 2.23 0.68 -0.23
CA VAL A 108 2.60 0.95 -1.62
C VAL A 108 1.94 -0.09 -2.55
N GLY A 109 1.89 -1.36 -2.16
CA GLY A 109 1.19 -2.39 -2.92
C GLY A 109 -0.29 -2.06 -3.11
N ASP A 110 -0.97 -1.61 -2.06
CA ASP A 110 -2.39 -1.23 -2.10
C ASP A 110 -2.60 -0.05 -3.05
N VAL A 111 -1.72 0.97 -3.00
CA VAL A 111 -1.75 2.10 -3.94
C VAL A 111 -1.60 1.64 -5.38
N LEU A 112 -0.64 0.75 -5.66
CA LEU A 112 -0.42 0.25 -7.02
C LEU A 112 -1.62 -0.54 -7.54
N VAL A 113 -2.23 -1.38 -6.69
CA VAL A 113 -3.43 -2.14 -7.05
C VAL A 113 -4.63 -1.21 -7.26
N ASP A 114 -4.77 -0.17 -6.45
CA ASP A 114 -5.85 0.80 -6.61
C ASP A 114 -5.75 1.55 -7.93
N VAL A 115 -4.54 1.98 -8.32
CA VAL A 115 -4.27 2.61 -9.63
C VAL A 115 -4.70 1.71 -10.79
N ILE A 116 -4.48 0.40 -10.69
CA ILE A 116 -4.96 -0.56 -11.70
C ILE A 116 -6.49 -0.66 -11.69
N ARG A 117 -7.10 -0.79 -10.50
CA ARG A 117 -8.57 -0.93 -10.35
C ARG A 117 -9.37 0.27 -10.81
N GLN A 118 -8.76 1.46 -10.86
CA GLN A 118 -9.38 2.66 -11.44
C GLN A 118 -9.61 2.54 -12.96
N GLY A 119 -9.14 1.47 -13.62
CA GLY A 119 -9.43 1.20 -15.04
C GLY A 119 -8.68 2.13 -15.99
N THR A 120 -7.57 2.71 -15.54
CA THR A 120 -6.72 3.60 -16.35
C THR A 120 -5.94 2.85 -17.43
N PHE A 121 -5.73 1.54 -17.24
CA PHE A 121 -5.05 0.65 -18.18
C PHE A 121 -6.06 -0.25 -18.90
N ALA A 122 -5.76 -0.61 -20.14
CA ALA A 122 -6.50 -1.66 -20.82
C ALA A 122 -6.27 -3.01 -20.11
N LEU A 123 -7.29 -3.87 -20.07
CA LEU A 123 -7.26 -5.15 -19.33
C LEU A 123 -6.07 -6.04 -19.71
N ASP A 124 -5.68 -6.05 -20.98
CA ASP A 124 -4.54 -6.80 -21.53
C ASP A 124 -3.17 -6.19 -21.21
N HIS A 125 -3.15 -5.09 -20.45
CA HIS A 125 -1.95 -4.39 -20.01
C HIS A 125 -1.88 -4.20 -18.49
N GLU A 126 -2.93 -4.51 -17.73
CA GLU A 126 -2.97 -4.33 -16.27
C GLU A 126 -1.84 -5.10 -15.57
N ALA A 127 -1.66 -6.38 -15.91
CA ALA A 127 -0.63 -7.20 -15.29
C ALA A 127 0.79 -6.70 -15.61
N SER A 128 0.99 -6.26 -16.86
CA SER A 128 2.26 -5.67 -17.31
C SER A 128 2.56 -4.35 -16.60
N ALA A 129 1.58 -3.45 -16.55
CA ALA A 129 1.72 -2.15 -15.89
C ALA A 129 2.00 -2.32 -14.39
N LEU A 130 1.24 -3.18 -13.71
CA LEU A 130 1.44 -3.46 -12.29
C LEU A 130 2.83 -4.03 -12.02
N TYR A 131 3.28 -4.98 -12.85
CA TYR A 131 4.61 -5.57 -12.71
C TYR A 131 5.74 -4.55 -12.92
N ILE A 132 5.61 -3.65 -13.91
CA ILE A 132 6.59 -2.58 -14.17
C ILE A 132 6.64 -1.63 -12.97
N MET A 133 5.48 -1.15 -12.50
CA MET A 133 5.42 -0.25 -11.34
C MET A 133 6.02 -0.90 -10.09
N ALA A 134 5.67 -2.16 -9.82
CA ALA A 134 6.24 -2.93 -8.72
C ALA A 134 7.77 -3.07 -8.84
N SER A 135 8.29 -3.29 -10.04
CA SER A 135 9.74 -3.38 -10.32
C SER A 135 10.46 -2.04 -10.08
N CYS A 136 9.81 -0.92 -10.42
CA CYS A 136 10.32 0.41 -10.08
C CYS A 136 10.44 0.60 -8.57
N TYR A 137 9.39 0.29 -7.80
CA TYR A 137 9.44 0.39 -6.33
C TYR A 137 10.41 -0.60 -5.70
N HIS A 138 10.53 -1.81 -6.25
CA HIS A 138 11.48 -2.81 -5.82
C HIS A 138 12.92 -2.29 -5.87
N ARG A 139 13.29 -1.57 -6.93
CA ARG A 139 14.62 -0.94 -7.07
C ARG A 139 14.74 0.37 -6.31
N LEU A 140 13.69 1.19 -6.30
CA LEU A 140 13.68 2.44 -5.52
C LEU A 140 13.99 2.17 -4.05
N ALA A 141 13.47 1.07 -3.49
CA ALA A 141 13.74 0.65 -2.12
C ALA A 141 15.23 0.41 -1.82
N GLU A 142 16.05 0.06 -2.81
CA GLU A 142 17.51 -0.09 -2.67
C GLU A 142 18.26 1.24 -2.69
N SER A 143 17.60 2.37 -3.01
CA SER A 143 18.28 3.67 -3.02
C SER A 143 18.88 4.03 -1.66
N ALA A 144 20.10 4.57 -1.68
CA ALA A 144 20.78 5.01 -0.46
C ALA A 144 19.97 6.07 0.30
N ALA A 145 19.21 6.90 -0.41
CA ALA A 145 18.31 7.90 0.17
C ALA A 145 17.26 7.25 1.07
N LEU A 146 16.50 6.26 0.58
CA LEU A 146 15.46 5.60 1.38
C LEU A 146 16.06 4.77 2.53
N GLN A 147 17.19 4.11 2.30
CA GLN A 147 17.88 3.37 3.36
C GLN A 147 18.35 4.30 4.49
N SER A 148 18.84 5.50 4.18
CA SER A 148 19.23 6.50 5.18
C SER A 148 18.05 7.01 6.03
N LEU A 149 16.84 6.98 5.47
CA LEU A 149 15.61 7.29 6.19
C LEU A 149 15.11 6.13 7.08
N GLY A 150 15.76 4.97 7.00
CA GLY A 150 15.47 3.77 7.79
C GLY A 150 14.65 2.71 7.04
N LEU A 151 14.47 2.83 5.72
CA LEU A 151 13.81 1.78 4.94
C LEU A 151 14.71 0.54 4.86
N ARG A 152 14.13 -0.64 5.10
CA ARG A 152 14.78 -1.95 4.96
C ARG A 152 14.25 -2.62 3.69
N PRO A 153 15.05 -2.71 2.60
CA PRO A 153 14.57 -3.17 1.30
C PRO A 153 13.92 -4.55 1.34
N SER A 154 14.53 -5.50 2.03
CA SER A 154 14.02 -6.88 2.11
C SER A 154 12.66 -6.99 2.78
N ARG A 155 12.41 -6.19 3.82
CA ARG A 155 11.12 -6.16 4.53
C ARG A 155 10.07 -5.42 3.71
N PHE A 156 10.44 -4.30 3.08
CA PHE A 156 9.57 -3.57 2.17
C PHE A 156 9.10 -4.44 1.00
N ARG A 157 10.03 -5.15 0.34
CA ARG A 157 9.72 -6.09 -0.74
C ARG A 157 8.78 -7.20 -0.30
N ALA A 158 8.96 -7.72 0.91
CA ALA A 158 8.07 -8.74 1.46
C ALA A 158 6.64 -8.21 1.67
N GLY A 159 6.48 -6.98 2.16
CA GLY A 159 5.16 -6.34 2.26
C GLY A 159 4.52 -6.13 0.90
N LEU A 160 5.28 -5.59 -0.06
CA LEU A 160 4.83 -5.37 -1.43
C LEU A 160 4.38 -6.69 -2.09
N ALA A 161 5.15 -7.76 -1.89
CA ALA A 161 4.88 -9.09 -2.41
C ALA A 161 3.50 -9.62 -1.98
N VAL A 162 3.14 -9.41 -0.71
CA VAL A 162 1.88 -9.89 -0.13
C VAL A 162 0.67 -9.28 -0.82
N THR A 163 0.67 -7.97 -1.07
CA THR A 163 -0.46 -7.31 -1.74
C THR A 163 -0.56 -7.72 -3.21
N LEU A 164 0.57 -7.74 -3.92
CA LEU A 164 0.59 -8.07 -5.35
C LEU A 164 0.23 -9.54 -5.61
N SER A 165 0.69 -10.45 -4.75
CA SER A 165 0.35 -11.87 -4.87
C SER A 165 -1.13 -12.11 -4.64
N ALA A 166 -1.74 -11.42 -3.68
CA ALA A 166 -3.18 -11.47 -3.45
C ALA A 166 -3.96 -11.02 -4.69
N TYR A 167 -3.54 -9.91 -5.29
CA TYR A 167 -4.18 -9.38 -6.49
C TYR A 167 -4.07 -10.37 -7.67
N TRP A 168 -2.87 -10.86 -8.00
CA TRP A 168 -2.67 -11.77 -9.13
C TRP A 168 -3.31 -13.14 -8.94
N SER A 169 -3.28 -13.69 -7.72
CA SER A 169 -3.91 -14.98 -7.41
C SER A 169 -5.43 -14.90 -7.26
N GLY A 170 -5.98 -13.68 -7.15
CA GLY A 170 -7.38 -13.45 -6.80
C GLY A 170 -7.72 -13.79 -5.33
N ALA A 171 -6.72 -13.99 -4.46
CA ALA A 171 -6.96 -14.22 -3.05
C ALA A 171 -7.57 -12.98 -2.37
N ARG A 172 -8.48 -13.22 -1.40
CA ARG A 172 -9.19 -12.13 -0.69
C ARG A 172 -8.25 -11.28 0.18
N SER A 173 -7.12 -11.84 0.60
CA SER A 173 -6.04 -11.11 1.28
C SER A 173 -4.70 -11.80 1.06
N GLY A 174 -3.61 -11.04 1.06
CA GLY A 174 -2.27 -11.60 0.87
C GLY A 174 -1.80 -12.52 2.01
N MET A 175 -2.40 -12.42 3.20
CA MET A 175 -2.13 -13.35 4.30
C MET A 175 -2.80 -14.72 4.14
N THR A 176 -3.74 -14.86 3.20
CA THR A 176 -4.42 -16.13 2.88
C THR A 176 -3.95 -16.76 1.57
N ASP A 177 -2.97 -16.13 0.91
CA ASP A 177 -2.42 -16.64 -0.34
C ASP A 177 -1.61 -17.92 -0.11
N THR A 178 -2.14 -19.04 -0.61
CA THR A 178 -1.49 -20.36 -0.57
C THR A 178 -0.74 -20.68 -1.86
N SER A 179 -0.77 -19.79 -2.86
CA SER A 179 -0.19 -20.03 -4.19
C SER A 179 1.34 -20.17 -4.16
N GLY A 180 1.97 -19.59 -3.14
CA GLY A 180 3.43 -19.59 -2.97
C GLY A 180 4.17 -18.79 -4.04
N LEU A 181 3.46 -18.05 -4.89
CA LEU A 181 4.02 -17.33 -6.04
C LEU A 181 5.03 -16.25 -5.62
N CYS A 182 4.88 -15.70 -4.42
CA CYS A 182 5.64 -14.55 -3.96
C CYS A 182 6.42 -14.76 -2.64
N LEU A 183 6.81 -16.00 -2.33
CA LEU A 183 7.51 -16.35 -1.08
C LEU A 183 8.99 -15.91 -1.02
N GLY A 184 9.50 -15.21 -2.04
CA GLY A 184 10.91 -14.82 -2.17
C GLY A 184 11.17 -13.34 -1.96
N ARG A 185 12.40 -12.99 -1.51
CA ARG A 185 12.87 -11.60 -1.39
C ARG A 185 12.88 -10.87 -2.74
N ASP A 186 13.12 -11.62 -3.80
CA ASP A 186 13.15 -11.16 -5.20
C ASP A 186 12.02 -11.84 -5.99
N PHE A 187 10.81 -11.80 -5.43
CA PHE A 187 9.64 -12.47 -6.01
C PHE A 187 9.35 -12.02 -7.45
N LEU A 188 9.66 -10.76 -7.80
CA LEU A 188 9.50 -10.25 -9.16
C LEU A 188 10.45 -10.92 -10.16
N ASP A 189 11.65 -11.31 -9.72
CA ASP A 189 12.62 -12.04 -10.55
C ASP A 189 12.29 -13.54 -10.66
N CYS A 190 11.30 -14.02 -9.92
CA CYS A 190 10.92 -15.43 -9.91
C CYS A 190 10.40 -15.86 -11.30
N PRO A 191 11.05 -16.82 -11.98
CA PRO A 191 10.61 -17.29 -13.29
C PRO A 191 9.20 -17.89 -13.26
N LYS A 192 8.81 -18.51 -12.12
CA LYS A 192 7.47 -19.08 -11.93
C LYS A 192 6.38 -18.01 -11.96
N LEU A 193 6.63 -16.86 -11.33
CA LEU A 193 5.69 -15.74 -11.35
C LEU A 193 5.52 -15.21 -12.77
N ARG A 194 6.62 -14.99 -13.50
CA ARG A 194 6.55 -14.51 -14.90
C ARG A 194 5.84 -15.50 -15.82
N ALA A 195 6.10 -16.79 -15.66
CA ALA A 195 5.40 -17.83 -16.42
C ALA A 195 3.89 -17.85 -16.10
N TYR A 196 3.52 -17.67 -14.83
CA TYR A 196 2.14 -17.54 -14.40
C TYR A 196 1.47 -16.30 -15.01
N LEU A 197 2.09 -15.12 -14.90
CA LEU A 197 1.54 -13.88 -15.46
C LEU A 197 1.36 -13.97 -16.98
N LYS A 198 2.31 -14.58 -17.70
CA LYS A 198 2.19 -14.83 -19.14
C LYS A 198 1.07 -15.81 -19.50
N ALA A 199 0.72 -16.73 -18.61
CA ALA A 199 -0.39 -17.66 -18.82
C ALA A 199 -1.75 -17.00 -18.58
N VAL A 200 -1.82 -16.06 -17.63
CA VAL A 200 -3.05 -15.33 -17.29
C VAL A 200 -3.28 -14.13 -18.23
N ASP A 201 -2.21 -13.48 -18.67
CA ASP A 201 -2.21 -12.35 -19.59
C ASP A 201 -1.29 -12.65 -20.79
N PRO A 202 -1.85 -13.06 -21.94
CA PRO A 202 -1.08 -13.28 -23.17
C PRO A 202 -0.34 -12.03 -23.69
N GLY A 203 -0.80 -10.84 -23.31
CA GLY A 203 -0.16 -9.55 -23.61
C GLY A 203 1.06 -9.26 -22.75
N PHE A 204 1.33 -10.08 -21.73
CA PHE A 204 2.45 -9.89 -20.82
C PHE A 204 3.80 -10.05 -21.50
N ASN A 205 4.43 -8.91 -21.81
CA ASN A 205 5.75 -8.82 -22.42
C ASN A 205 6.56 -7.71 -21.75
N VAL A 206 7.16 -8.05 -20.60
CA VAL A 206 7.88 -7.10 -19.75
C VAL A 206 9.33 -7.53 -19.56
N PRO A 207 10.30 -6.58 -19.59
CA PRO A 207 11.72 -6.86 -19.29
C PRO A 207 11.92 -7.40 -17.87
N VAL A 208 13.11 -7.92 -17.61
CA VAL A 208 13.47 -8.39 -16.26
C VAL A 208 13.51 -7.18 -15.31
N PRO A 209 13.14 -7.28 -14.03
CA PRO A 209 13.15 -6.15 -13.09
C PRO A 209 14.48 -5.38 -13.02
N ALA A 210 15.61 -6.05 -13.25
CA ALA A 210 16.93 -5.42 -13.34
C ALA A 210 17.11 -4.45 -14.54
N GLU A 211 16.28 -4.57 -15.57
CA GLU A 211 16.36 -3.84 -16.85
C GLU A 211 15.30 -2.73 -17.01
N VAL A 212 14.34 -2.63 -16.09
CA VAL A 212 13.38 -1.50 -16.01
C VAL A 212 14.14 -0.21 -15.71
#